data_AF-A0A2P4X598-F1
#
_entry.id   AF-A0A2P4X598-F1
#
_cell.length_a   1.000
_cell.length_b   1.000
_cell.length_c   1.000
_cell.angle_alpha   90.00
_cell.angle_beta   90.00
_cell.angle_gamma   90.00
#
_symmetry.space_group_name_H-M   'P 1'
#
loop_
_entity.id
_entity.type
_entity.pdbx_description
1 polymer ?
#
loop_
_entity_poly.entity_id
_entity_poly.type
_entity_poly.pdbx_seq_one_letter_code
_entity_poly.pdbx_strand_id
1 'polypeptide(L)'
;MVGAVPRGTFNDYMPRHRFEHIMASLHFTNNADVQAASYRAWKVRYVMNTLQETFPRGYATPPVISFDEGIIPSRNRNNPTRQYLKGKPHKWGTKLFLTCWADTAYCMRYVKDVGPCEPTSFFCFIKHVVSNARLHFVWMYYTTSRLEVYCGKDQHVEELGYVPESQRSADPNSGPSAVIRNLEAVLPATQDGVYHLVVTDRFYTLVQLALQLLHRNVYSIGTIMGDKVGYPQEIVEKNHNRPKSVQHGTVRMAVARNCAAMTGLVWWDRKPVQVLGTGSRRKWRRAVMRRIRGNGGRRHAIPCPSMVRDYHRWMGGVDIHDQLRLHRYSLQLQTWCKKY
;
A
#
# COMPACT_ATOMS: atom_id res chain seq x y z
N MET A 1 -7.73 24.12 13.71
CA MET A 1 -6.42 23.50 14.00
C MET A 1 -6.43 23.10 15.47
N VAL A 2 -6.70 21.84 15.78
CA VAL A 2 -6.62 21.31 17.15
C VAL A 2 -5.75 20.06 17.01
N GLY A 3 -4.56 20.04 17.59
CA GLY A 3 -3.79 18.79 17.65
C GLY A 3 -2.27 18.80 17.59
N ALA A 4 -1.63 19.94 17.36
CA ALA A 4 -0.19 20.06 17.55
C ALA A 4 0.07 21.01 18.71
N VAL A 5 0.83 20.57 19.71
CA VAL A 5 1.35 21.44 20.77
C VAL A 5 2.21 22.52 20.10
N PRO A 6 1.87 23.82 20.22
CA PRO A 6 2.64 24.88 19.60
C PRO A 6 4.12 24.82 19.96
N ARG A 7 5.01 25.16 19.03
CA ARG A 7 6.46 25.14 19.28
C ARG A 7 6.79 25.99 20.49
N GLY A 8 7.56 25.45 21.43
CA GLY A 8 7.97 26.14 22.66
C GLY A 8 7.00 26.00 23.84
N THR A 9 5.80 25.46 23.64
CA THR A 9 4.77 25.32 24.71
C THR A 9 4.75 23.95 25.38
N PHE A 10 5.61 23.01 24.97
CA PHE A 10 5.61 21.65 25.53
C PHE A 10 5.88 21.62 27.04
N ASN A 11 6.70 22.55 27.54
CA ASN A 11 7.02 22.67 28.96
C ASN A 11 5.80 23.05 29.82
N ASP A 12 4.75 23.62 29.23
CA ASP A 12 3.50 23.95 29.93
C ASP A 12 2.72 22.69 30.32
N TYR A 13 2.97 21.57 29.63
CA TYR A 13 2.31 20.29 29.85
C TYR A 13 3.20 19.27 30.57
N MET A 14 4.48 19.21 30.20
CA MET A 14 5.40 18.21 30.75
C MET A 14 6.86 18.65 30.65
N PRO A 15 7.64 18.57 31.74
CA PRO A 15 9.09 18.74 31.68
C PRO A 15 9.75 17.69 30.78
N ARG A 16 10.75 18.11 30.00
CA ARG A 16 11.48 17.23 29.06
C ARG A 16 12.01 15.95 29.69
N HIS A 17 12.60 16.01 30.88
CA HIS A 17 13.16 14.84 31.56
C HIS A 17 12.08 13.80 31.90
N ARG A 18 10.88 14.26 32.30
CA ARG A 18 9.74 13.40 32.59
C ARG A 18 9.24 12.74 31.31
N PHE A 19 9.18 13.49 30.21
CA PHE A 19 8.84 12.95 28.90
C PHE A 19 9.84 11.86 28.47
N GLU A 20 11.14 12.12 28.56
CA GLU A 20 12.19 11.16 28.20
C GLU A 20 12.10 9.88 29.05
N HIS A 21 11.84 10.00 30.35
CA HIS A 21 11.64 8.86 31.25
C HIS A 21 10.40 8.04 30.85
N ILE A 22 9.24 8.69 30.69
CA ILE A 22 8.00 8.00 30.29
C ILE A 22 8.20 7.28 28.95
N MET A 23 8.83 7.94 27.96
CA MET A 23 9.08 7.35 26.65
C MET A 23 10.10 6.21 26.69
N ALA A 24 11.02 6.18 27.67
CA ALA A 24 11.94 5.07 27.86
C ALA A 24 11.25 3.83 28.45
N SER A 25 10.29 4.02 29.34
CA SER A 25 9.62 2.95 30.10
C SER A 25 8.24 2.56 29.54
N LEU A 26 7.88 3.00 28.34
CA LEU A 26 6.57 2.74 27.76
C LEU A 26 6.48 1.34 27.15
N HIS A 27 5.55 0.54 27.67
CA HIS A 27 5.30 -0.85 27.27
C HIS A 27 3.79 -1.12 27.16
N PHE A 28 3.39 -2.01 26.25
CA PHE A 28 1.99 -2.43 26.08
C PHE A 28 1.75 -3.93 26.29
N THR A 29 2.82 -4.70 26.49
CA THR A 29 2.76 -6.15 26.60
C THR A 29 3.67 -6.65 27.70
N ASN A 30 3.33 -7.81 28.25
CA ASN A 30 4.18 -8.52 29.19
C ASN A 30 5.33 -9.22 28.43
N ASN A 31 6.59 -8.92 28.78
CA ASN A 31 7.75 -9.57 28.14
C ASN A 31 8.01 -10.99 28.65
N ALA A 32 7.43 -11.37 29.79
CA ALA A 32 7.55 -12.72 30.37
C ALA A 32 6.59 -13.74 29.75
N ASP A 33 5.72 -13.30 28.83
CA ASP A 33 4.78 -14.16 28.13
C ASP A 33 5.52 -15.09 27.16
N VAL A 34 5.15 -16.37 27.14
CA VAL A 34 5.71 -17.38 26.23
C VAL A 34 5.54 -16.99 24.76
N GLN A 35 4.47 -16.27 24.43
CA GLN A 35 4.19 -15.78 23.08
C GLN A 35 5.13 -14.66 22.64
N ALA A 36 5.86 -14.02 23.57
CA ALA A 36 6.82 -12.97 23.26
C ALA A 36 7.99 -13.49 22.40
N ALA A 37 8.33 -14.77 22.52
CA ALA A 37 9.35 -15.43 21.71
C ALA A 37 8.86 -15.75 20.30
N SER A 38 7.56 -16.10 20.17
CA SER A 38 6.96 -16.53 18.91
C SER A 38 6.58 -15.37 17.98
N TYR A 39 6.06 -14.27 18.53
CA TYR A 39 5.56 -13.15 17.74
C TYR A 39 6.56 -12.00 17.64
N ARG A 40 7.07 -11.73 16.43
CA ARG A 40 8.03 -10.64 16.23
C ARG A 40 7.47 -9.28 16.66
N ALA A 41 6.20 -9.01 16.38
CA ALA A 41 5.53 -7.76 16.79
C ALA A 41 4.83 -7.82 18.14
N TRP A 42 5.18 -8.76 19.01
CA TRP A 42 4.60 -8.91 20.35
C TRP A 42 4.45 -7.57 21.08
N LYS A 43 5.53 -6.81 21.11
CA LYS A 43 5.68 -5.50 21.74
C LYS A 43 4.63 -4.43 21.42
N VAL A 44 3.95 -4.57 20.29
CA VAL A 44 2.92 -3.64 19.79
C VAL A 44 1.61 -4.36 19.48
N ARG A 45 1.53 -5.66 19.76
CA ARG A 45 0.42 -6.55 19.39
C ARG A 45 -0.91 -6.05 19.96
N TYR A 46 -0.95 -5.69 21.25
CA TYR A 46 -2.17 -5.23 21.88
C TYR A 46 -2.72 -3.96 21.21
N VAL A 47 -1.84 -2.96 21.01
CA VAL A 47 -2.19 -1.73 20.28
C VAL A 47 -2.69 -2.06 18.88
N MET A 48 -2.03 -2.96 18.16
CA MET A 48 -2.45 -3.38 16.82
C MET A 48 -3.83 -4.02 16.81
N ASN A 49 -4.08 -4.98 17.71
CA ASN A 49 -5.37 -5.66 17.80
C ASN A 49 -6.49 -4.66 18.13
N THR A 50 -6.28 -3.76 19.10
CA THR A 50 -7.25 -2.71 19.42
C THR A 50 -7.54 -1.82 18.22
N LEU A 51 -6.52 -1.39 17.48
CA LEU A 51 -6.70 -0.60 16.25
C LEU A 51 -7.44 -1.40 15.17
N GLN A 52 -7.19 -2.71 15.08
CA GLN A 52 -7.86 -3.58 14.12
C GLN A 52 -9.35 -3.79 14.41
N GLU A 53 -9.73 -3.86 15.69
CA GLU A 53 -11.14 -4.00 16.08
C GLU A 53 -11.89 -2.68 16.02
N THR A 54 -11.23 -1.58 16.38
CA THR A 54 -11.90 -0.28 16.52
C THR A 54 -12.09 0.43 15.17
N PHE A 55 -11.11 0.38 14.28
CA PHE A 55 -11.12 1.19 13.06
C PHE A 55 -12.12 0.75 11.98
N PRO A 56 -12.39 -0.55 11.75
CA PRO A 56 -13.44 -0.96 10.81
C PRO A 56 -14.82 -0.45 11.20
N ARG A 57 -15.09 -0.23 12.50
CA ARG A 57 -16.37 0.31 12.98
C ARG A 57 -16.59 1.78 12.60
N GLY A 58 -15.52 2.53 12.36
CA GLY A 58 -15.58 3.96 12.07
C GLY A 58 -15.69 4.30 10.59
N TYR A 59 -15.64 3.32 9.69
CA TYR A 59 -15.43 3.61 8.27
C TYR A 59 -16.00 2.55 7.33
N ALA A 60 -16.84 2.98 6.40
CA ALA A 60 -17.40 2.11 5.36
C ALA A 60 -16.42 1.94 4.19
N THR A 61 -16.26 0.70 3.71
CA THR A 61 -15.34 0.38 2.62
C THR A 61 -15.73 1.13 1.32
N PRO A 62 -14.79 1.86 0.70
CA PRO A 62 -15.09 2.72 -0.44
C PRO A 62 -15.15 1.88 -1.74
N PRO A 63 -15.73 2.44 -2.81
CA PRO A 63 -15.82 1.75 -4.09
C PRO A 63 -14.46 1.63 -4.81
N VAL A 64 -13.48 2.49 -4.50
CA VAL A 64 -12.17 2.50 -5.16
C VAL A 64 -11.05 2.46 -4.14
N ILE A 65 -10.17 1.49 -4.26
CA ILE A 65 -9.08 1.18 -3.33
C ILE A 65 -7.77 1.27 -4.09
N SER A 66 -6.77 1.89 -3.47
CA SER A 66 -5.39 1.92 -3.93
C SER A 66 -4.57 0.99 -3.06
N PHE A 67 -3.75 0.14 -3.67
CA PHE A 67 -2.84 -0.76 -2.97
C PHE A 67 -1.41 -0.56 -3.45
N ASP A 68 -0.50 -0.27 -2.52
CA ASP A 68 0.92 -0.04 -2.79
C ASP A 68 1.72 -0.14 -1.48
N GLU A 69 3.04 0.02 -1.54
CA GLU A 69 3.91 0.04 -0.36
C GLU A 69 4.15 1.43 0.22
N GLY A 70 4.24 1.48 1.55
CA GLY A 70 4.77 2.60 2.32
C GLY A 70 6.01 2.20 3.11
N ILE A 71 6.70 3.20 3.66
CA ILE A 71 7.87 2.94 4.52
C ILE A 71 7.83 3.78 5.80
N ILE A 72 7.93 3.13 6.95
CA ILE A 72 8.18 3.80 8.22
C ILE A 72 9.69 4.07 8.32
N PRO A 73 10.16 5.33 8.24
CA PRO A 73 11.58 5.64 8.19
C PRO A 73 12.31 5.17 9.45
N SER A 74 13.39 4.41 9.30
CA SER A 74 14.23 3.99 10.41
C SER A 74 15.62 3.62 9.91
N ARG A 75 16.63 4.37 10.35
CA ARG A 75 18.04 4.05 10.07
C ARG A 75 18.68 3.14 11.11
N ASN A 76 18.00 2.87 12.22
CA ASN A 76 18.53 2.04 13.30
C ASN A 76 18.90 0.64 12.78
N ARG A 77 20.14 0.20 13.06
CA ARG A 77 20.64 -1.15 12.72
C ARG A 77 19.92 -2.23 13.51
N ASN A 78 19.43 -1.89 14.70
CA ASN A 78 18.70 -2.76 15.59
C ASN A 78 17.21 -2.79 15.25
N ASN A 79 16.81 -2.48 14.01
CA ASN A 79 15.45 -2.73 13.54
C ASN A 79 15.49 -4.00 12.70
N PRO A 80 15.01 -5.15 13.21
CA PRO A 80 15.07 -6.44 12.51
C PRO A 80 14.21 -6.46 11.23
N THR A 81 13.36 -5.45 11.05
CA THR A 81 12.43 -5.35 9.92
C THR A 81 12.77 -4.22 8.96
N ARG A 82 14.01 -3.73 9.06
CA ARG A 82 14.54 -2.68 8.20
C ARG A 82 14.81 -3.23 6.80
N GLN A 83 14.16 -2.65 5.81
CA GLN A 83 14.36 -2.91 4.39
C GLN A 83 14.84 -1.63 3.69
N TYR A 84 15.47 -1.81 2.53
CA TYR A 84 15.87 -0.71 1.65
C TYR A 84 14.94 -0.60 0.46
N LEU A 85 14.22 0.53 0.33
CA LEU A 85 13.34 0.83 -0.79
C LEU A 85 13.94 1.97 -1.62
N LYS A 86 14.59 1.65 -2.74
CA LYS A 86 15.28 2.62 -3.62
C LYS A 86 14.37 3.75 -4.09
N GLY A 87 13.09 3.47 -4.33
CA GLY A 87 12.11 4.40 -4.91
C GLY A 87 11.44 5.36 -3.92
N LYS A 88 11.54 5.13 -2.61
CA LYS A 88 10.89 5.99 -1.60
C LYS A 88 11.83 7.11 -1.11
N PRO A 89 11.33 8.30 -0.73
CA PRO A 89 12.15 9.42 -0.26
C PRO A 89 13.04 9.03 0.93
N HIS A 90 12.46 8.33 1.91
CA HIS A 90 13.20 7.68 2.99
C HIS A 90 13.48 6.24 2.59
N LYS A 91 14.70 5.95 2.18
CA LYS A 91 15.04 4.63 1.61
C LYS A 91 15.20 3.51 2.63
N TRP A 92 15.49 3.84 3.89
CA TRP A 92 15.71 2.86 4.96
C TRP A 92 14.59 2.92 5.99
N GLY A 93 13.97 1.78 6.26
CA GLY A 93 12.87 1.73 7.21
C GLY A 93 12.11 0.42 7.17
N THR A 94 11.00 0.37 7.88
CA THR A 94 10.10 -0.79 7.88
C THR A 94 9.12 -0.66 6.72
N LYS A 95 9.17 -1.62 5.78
CA LYS A 95 8.22 -1.73 4.67
C LYS A 95 6.82 -2.10 5.19
N LEU A 96 5.81 -1.44 4.65
CA LEU A 96 4.40 -1.74 4.89
C LEU A 96 3.67 -1.88 3.55
N PHE A 97 2.76 -2.83 3.43
CA PHE A 97 1.70 -2.81 2.42
C PHE A 97 0.57 -1.93 2.92
N LEU A 98 0.09 -1.03 2.08
CA LEU A 98 -0.94 -0.06 2.39
C LEU A 98 -2.14 -0.28 1.49
N THR A 99 -3.32 -0.40 2.11
CA THR A 99 -4.61 -0.42 1.44
C THR A 99 -5.32 0.87 1.77
N CYS A 100 -5.43 1.78 0.81
CA CYS A 100 -5.99 3.12 1.02
C CYS A 100 -7.25 3.35 0.18
N TRP A 101 -8.15 4.22 0.64
CA TRP A 101 -9.13 4.83 -0.23
C TRP A 101 -8.39 5.69 -1.26
N ALA A 102 -8.64 5.42 -2.54
CA ALA A 102 -7.98 6.13 -3.63
C ALA A 102 -8.29 7.63 -3.69
N ASP A 103 -9.41 8.11 -3.14
CA ASP A 103 -9.85 9.50 -3.26
C ASP A 103 -9.34 10.38 -2.11
N THR A 104 -9.60 9.98 -0.86
CA THR A 104 -9.21 10.77 0.32
C THR A 104 -7.85 10.41 0.88
N ALA A 105 -7.19 9.38 0.33
CA ALA A 105 -5.95 8.81 0.87
C ALA A 105 -6.08 8.29 2.32
N TYR A 106 -7.31 8.00 2.76
CA TYR A 106 -7.55 7.34 4.01
C TYR A 106 -6.99 5.92 3.96
N CYS A 107 -6.00 5.59 4.79
CA CYS A 107 -5.49 4.23 4.84
C CYS A 107 -6.50 3.36 5.60
N MET A 108 -7.01 2.31 4.98
CA MET A 108 -7.90 1.37 5.65
C MET A 108 -7.11 0.30 6.38
N ARG A 109 -5.96 -0.12 5.83
CA ARG A 109 -5.11 -1.17 6.39
C ARG A 109 -3.63 -1.01 6.04
N TYR A 110 -2.78 -1.23 7.04
CA TYR A 110 -1.35 -1.44 6.96
C TYR A 110 -1.08 -2.93 7.22
N VAL A 111 -0.23 -3.57 6.43
CA VAL A 111 0.33 -4.87 6.76
C VAL A 111 1.84 -4.79 6.67
N LYS A 112 2.54 -5.11 7.76
CA LYS A 112 4.00 -5.19 7.75
C LYS A 112 4.47 -6.46 7.07
N ASP A 113 5.45 -6.35 6.19
CA ASP A 113 6.12 -7.48 5.54
C ASP A 113 7.30 -7.94 6.42
N VAL A 114 7.17 -9.05 7.16
CA VAL A 114 8.26 -9.54 8.01
C VAL A 114 8.74 -10.91 7.54
N GLY A 115 9.91 -10.94 6.89
CA GLY A 115 10.68 -12.16 6.64
C GLY A 115 11.33 -12.72 7.92
N PRO A 116 11.93 -13.93 7.89
CA PRO A 116 12.46 -14.61 9.07
C PRO A 116 13.54 -13.80 9.80
N CYS A 117 13.39 -13.60 11.11
CA CYS A 117 14.44 -13.05 11.97
C CYS A 117 14.18 -13.35 13.46
N GLU A 118 15.27 -13.68 14.15
CA GLU A 118 15.39 -14.01 15.57
C GLU A 118 15.06 -12.84 16.52
N PRO A 119 14.77 -13.12 17.80
CA PRO A 119 14.27 -12.17 18.77
C PRO A 119 15.38 -11.26 19.31
N THR A 120 15.94 -10.40 18.48
CA THR A 120 16.78 -9.30 18.98
C THR A 120 16.30 -7.97 18.40
N SER A 121 15.89 -7.08 19.32
CA SER A 121 15.67 -5.63 19.12
C SER A 121 14.35 -5.13 18.47
N PHE A 122 13.20 -5.39 19.10
CA PHE A 122 11.90 -4.77 18.72
C PHE A 122 11.55 -3.43 19.43
N PHE A 123 12.42 -2.93 20.31
CA PHE A 123 12.16 -1.72 21.12
C PHE A 123 12.11 -0.42 20.30
N CYS A 124 12.82 -0.36 19.17
CA CYS A 124 12.87 0.82 18.30
C CYS A 124 11.54 1.07 17.56
N PHE A 125 10.78 0.00 17.28
CA PHE A 125 9.49 0.09 16.58
C PHE A 125 8.38 0.62 17.49
N ILE A 126 8.33 0.22 18.78
CA ILE A 126 7.39 0.81 19.77
C ILE A 126 7.62 2.32 19.83
N LYS A 127 8.85 2.79 20.09
CA LYS A 127 9.07 4.24 20.23
C LYS A 127 8.66 4.99 18.97
N HIS A 128 8.87 4.42 17.79
CA HIS A 128 8.45 5.05 16.54
C HIS A 128 6.93 5.04 16.35
N VAL A 129 6.26 3.89 16.54
CA VAL A 129 4.80 3.77 16.43
C VAL A 129 4.09 4.59 17.50
N VAL A 130 4.62 4.68 18.73
CA VAL A 130 3.98 5.38 19.84
C VAL A 130 4.29 6.87 19.91
N SER A 131 5.52 7.29 19.57
CA SER A 131 5.82 8.73 19.43
C SER A 131 5.00 9.32 18.29
N ASN A 132 4.71 8.53 17.25
CA ASN A 132 3.68 8.87 16.28
C ASN A 132 2.28 8.77 16.92
N ALA A 133 1.89 7.66 17.56
CA ALA A 133 0.54 7.48 18.12
C ALA A 133 0.10 8.60 19.07
N ARG A 134 0.99 9.11 19.96
CA ARG A 134 0.66 10.19 20.92
C ARG A 134 0.49 11.58 20.31
N LEU A 135 1.16 11.88 19.19
CA LEU A 135 0.87 13.09 18.40
C LEU A 135 -0.23 12.86 17.35
N HIS A 136 -0.51 11.60 17.02
CA HIS A 136 -1.63 11.18 16.20
C HIS A 136 -2.97 11.18 16.95
N PHE A 137 -3.03 11.18 18.29
CA PHE A 137 -4.31 11.12 19.02
C PHE A 137 -5.27 12.27 18.67
N VAL A 138 -4.76 13.43 18.24
CA VAL A 138 -5.62 14.56 17.84
C VAL A 138 -5.89 14.60 16.32
N TRP A 139 -5.16 13.81 15.52
CA TRP A 139 -5.47 13.57 14.09
C TRP A 139 -6.12 12.20 13.83
N MET A 140 -6.33 11.42 14.89
CA MET A 140 -7.07 10.15 14.87
C MET A 140 -8.57 10.36 14.62
N TYR A 141 -9.03 11.61 14.62
CA TYR A 141 -10.36 11.98 14.12
C TYR A 141 -10.45 12.04 12.59
N TYR A 142 -9.33 11.98 11.84
CA TYR A 142 -9.35 12.15 10.38
C TYR A 142 -8.54 11.11 9.57
N THR A 143 -7.65 10.31 10.17
CA THR A 143 -7.12 9.09 9.52
C THR A 143 -7.03 7.93 10.50
N THR A 144 -8.02 7.04 10.43
CA THR A 144 -8.13 5.79 11.16
C THR A 144 -7.68 4.66 10.24
N SER A 145 -6.69 3.86 10.61
CA SER A 145 -6.06 2.95 9.64
C SER A 145 -5.59 1.67 10.32
N ARG A 146 -6.16 0.52 9.93
CA ARG A 146 -5.99 -0.80 10.58
C ARG A 146 -4.54 -1.24 10.49
N LEU A 147 -3.82 -1.45 11.59
CA LEU A 147 -2.40 -1.86 11.54
C LEU A 147 -2.24 -3.35 11.82
N GLU A 148 -1.71 -4.09 10.86
CA GLU A 148 -1.34 -5.48 10.97
C GLU A 148 0.16 -5.69 10.76
N VAL A 149 0.69 -6.71 11.43
CA VAL A 149 2.06 -7.16 11.23
C VAL A 149 2.07 -8.61 10.84
N TYR A 150 2.55 -8.89 9.64
CA TYR A 150 2.69 -10.24 9.12
C TYR A 150 4.13 -10.71 9.26
N CYS A 151 4.35 -11.89 9.87
CA CYS A 151 5.66 -12.51 10.04
C CYS A 151 5.72 -13.88 9.37
N GLY A 152 6.43 -14.01 8.25
CA GLY A 152 6.74 -15.30 7.62
C GLY A 152 7.82 -16.07 8.39
N LYS A 153 8.00 -17.39 8.22
CA LYS A 153 7.59 -18.30 7.13
C LYS A 153 6.66 -19.46 7.57
N ASP A 154 6.40 -19.64 8.86
CA ASP A 154 5.59 -20.76 9.36
C ASP A 154 4.22 -20.25 9.79
N GLN A 155 3.22 -20.46 8.92
CA GLN A 155 1.82 -20.30 9.27
C GLN A 155 1.29 -21.68 9.66
N HIS A 156 0.84 -21.84 10.91
CA HIS A 156 0.21 -23.08 11.35
C HIS A 156 -1.00 -23.36 10.44
N VAL A 157 -1.04 -24.58 9.90
CA VAL A 157 -1.96 -25.07 8.86
C VAL A 157 -3.45 -24.89 9.23
N GLU A 158 -3.72 -24.66 10.52
CA GLU A 158 -5.04 -24.45 11.11
C GLU A 158 -5.69 -23.09 10.75
N GLU A 159 -4.91 -22.04 10.45
CA GLU A 159 -5.46 -20.71 10.10
C GLU A 159 -6.03 -20.62 8.68
N LEU A 160 -5.71 -21.58 7.80
CA LEU A 160 -6.07 -21.54 6.37
C LEU A 160 -7.30 -22.38 6.02
N GLY A 161 -8.02 -22.94 6.99
CA GLY A 161 -9.17 -23.80 6.70
C GLY A 161 -8.78 -24.94 5.74
N TYR A 162 -7.89 -25.83 6.18
CA TYR A 162 -7.60 -27.13 5.55
C TYR A 162 -7.55 -27.15 4.00
N VAL A 163 -6.87 -26.18 3.36
CA VAL A 163 -6.59 -26.27 1.92
C VAL A 163 -5.35 -27.16 1.71
N PRO A 164 -5.47 -28.30 0.99
CA PRO A 164 -4.36 -29.23 0.75
C PRO A 164 -3.16 -28.56 0.09
N GLU A 165 -1.97 -28.99 0.46
CA GLU A 165 -0.69 -28.41 0.00
C GLU A 165 -0.53 -28.45 -1.54
N SER A 166 -1.16 -29.43 -2.19
CA SER A 166 -1.24 -29.58 -3.65
C SER A 166 -2.08 -28.50 -4.35
N GLN A 167 -2.90 -27.74 -3.63
CA GLN A 167 -3.71 -26.63 -4.16
C GLN A 167 -3.13 -25.24 -3.83
N ARG A 168 -2.01 -25.16 -3.10
CA ARG A 168 -1.31 -23.90 -2.81
C ARG A 168 -0.52 -23.43 -4.03
N SER A 169 -1.21 -22.81 -4.98
CA SER A 169 -0.67 -22.39 -6.28
C SER A 169 0.30 -21.18 -6.24
N ALA A 170 0.52 -20.52 -5.11
CA ALA A 170 1.39 -19.34 -5.03
C ALA A 170 2.13 -19.24 -3.70
N ASP A 171 3.36 -18.71 -3.75
CA ASP A 171 4.10 -18.31 -2.54
C ASP A 171 3.23 -17.33 -1.73
N PRO A 172 2.87 -17.65 -0.47
CA PRO A 172 2.11 -16.76 0.39
C PRO A 172 2.85 -15.43 0.63
N ASN A 173 4.16 -15.34 0.38
CA ASN A 173 4.92 -14.10 0.48
C ASN A 173 5.04 -13.33 -0.85
N SER A 174 4.38 -13.79 -1.92
CA SER A 174 4.36 -13.05 -3.18
C SER A 174 3.51 -11.76 -3.06
N GLY A 175 3.90 -10.72 -3.82
CA GLY A 175 3.16 -9.45 -3.87
C GLY A 175 1.65 -9.62 -4.15
N PRO A 176 1.23 -10.42 -5.15
CA PRO A 176 -0.18 -10.69 -5.42
C PRO A 176 -0.95 -11.32 -4.25
N SER A 177 -0.32 -12.25 -3.52
CA SER A 177 -0.92 -12.84 -2.31
C SER A 177 -1.15 -11.78 -1.23
N ALA A 178 -0.25 -10.80 -1.11
CA ALA A 178 -0.44 -9.67 -0.18
C ALA A 178 -1.66 -8.82 -0.56
N VAL A 179 -1.92 -8.59 -1.86
CA VAL A 179 -3.12 -7.85 -2.33
C VAL A 179 -4.39 -8.57 -1.88
N ILE A 180 -4.51 -9.87 -2.20
CA ILE A 180 -5.69 -10.68 -1.85
C ILE A 180 -5.94 -10.65 -0.33
N ARG A 181 -4.92 -10.98 0.47
CA ARG A 181 -5.04 -10.96 1.93
C ARG A 181 -5.49 -9.61 2.46
N ASN A 182 -4.92 -8.53 1.92
CA ASN A 182 -5.23 -7.17 2.34
C ASN A 182 -6.69 -6.79 2.05
N LEU A 183 -7.16 -7.15 0.86
CA LEU A 183 -8.53 -6.91 0.45
C LEU A 183 -9.52 -7.77 1.23
N GLU A 184 -9.21 -9.04 1.52
CA GLU A 184 -10.11 -9.94 2.26
C GLU A 184 -10.48 -9.44 3.66
N ALA A 185 -9.62 -8.64 4.33
CA ALA A 185 -9.99 -8.06 5.63
C ALA A 185 -10.44 -6.59 5.56
N VAL A 186 -10.52 -5.99 4.37
CA VAL A 186 -11.01 -4.62 4.17
C VAL A 186 -12.34 -4.61 3.44
N LEU A 187 -12.55 -5.54 2.52
CA LEU A 187 -13.78 -5.67 1.77
C LEU A 187 -14.88 -6.32 2.64
N PRO A 188 -16.13 -5.85 2.53
CA PRO A 188 -17.26 -6.53 3.12
C PRO A 188 -17.52 -7.86 2.40
N ALA A 189 -18.44 -8.66 2.93
CA ALA A 189 -18.95 -9.83 2.25
C ALA A 189 -19.44 -9.45 0.83
N THR A 190 -19.16 -10.31 -0.14
CA THR A 190 -19.54 -10.09 -1.53
C THR A 190 -21.05 -10.00 -1.66
N GLN A 191 -21.52 -8.96 -2.37
CA GLN A 191 -22.93 -8.77 -2.70
C GLN A 191 -23.09 -8.79 -4.21
N ASP A 192 -24.19 -9.38 -4.68
CA ASP A 192 -24.47 -9.46 -6.12
C ASP A 192 -24.65 -8.07 -6.72
N GLY A 193 -23.98 -7.83 -7.85
CA GLY A 193 -24.03 -6.54 -8.56
C GLY A 193 -23.20 -5.42 -7.91
N VAL A 194 -22.62 -5.63 -6.73
CA VAL A 194 -21.75 -4.65 -6.07
C VAL A 194 -20.30 -4.99 -6.35
N TYR A 195 -19.58 -4.06 -7.01
CA TYR A 195 -18.18 -4.23 -7.34
C TYR A 195 -17.32 -3.13 -6.71
N HIS A 196 -16.17 -3.54 -6.17
CA HIS A 196 -15.09 -2.62 -5.78
C HIS A 196 -14.03 -2.58 -6.88
N LEU A 197 -13.27 -1.49 -6.97
CA LEU A 197 -12.11 -1.36 -7.85
C LEU A 197 -10.83 -1.29 -7.01
N VAL A 198 -9.86 -2.16 -7.24
CA VAL A 198 -8.51 -2.04 -6.71
C VAL A 198 -7.55 -1.55 -7.79
N VAL A 199 -6.71 -0.59 -7.43
CA VAL A 199 -5.65 -0.03 -8.28
C VAL A 199 -4.30 -0.41 -7.71
N THR A 200 -3.46 -1.02 -8.53
CA THR A 200 -2.16 -1.58 -8.12
C THR A 200 -1.02 -1.15 -9.02
N ASP A 201 0.20 -1.05 -8.48
CA ASP A 201 1.41 -0.86 -9.29
C ASP A 201 1.80 -2.14 -10.06
N ARG A 202 2.68 -1.98 -11.07
CA ARG A 202 3.20 -3.03 -11.95
C ARG A 202 3.84 -4.22 -11.27
N PHE A 203 4.29 -4.07 -10.04
CA PHE A 203 4.85 -5.18 -9.27
C PHE A 203 3.78 -6.22 -8.93
N TYR A 204 2.55 -5.78 -8.69
CA TYR A 204 1.42 -6.62 -8.26
C TYR A 204 0.53 -7.08 -9.40
N THR A 205 0.42 -6.27 -10.45
CA THR A 205 -0.51 -6.53 -11.55
C THR A 205 -0.13 -7.79 -12.32
N LEU A 206 -1.01 -8.80 -12.27
CA LEU A 206 -0.89 -10.07 -12.98
C LEU A 206 -2.25 -10.49 -13.53
N VAL A 207 -2.24 -11.27 -14.61
CA VAL A 207 -3.47 -11.83 -15.21
C VAL A 207 -4.19 -12.76 -14.24
N GLN A 208 -3.46 -13.63 -13.54
CA GLN A 208 -4.04 -14.51 -12.52
C GLN A 208 -4.69 -13.74 -11.37
N LEU A 209 -4.03 -12.68 -10.88
CA LEU A 209 -4.59 -11.83 -9.83
C LEU A 209 -5.88 -11.15 -10.30
N ALA A 210 -5.89 -10.61 -11.52
CA ALA A 210 -7.07 -9.95 -12.09
C ALA A 210 -8.27 -10.89 -12.21
N LEU A 211 -8.05 -12.16 -12.57
CA LEU A 211 -9.10 -13.19 -12.61
C LEU A 211 -9.62 -13.55 -11.21
N GLN A 212 -8.71 -13.74 -10.25
CA GLN A 212 -9.07 -14.05 -8.86
C GLN A 212 -9.84 -12.92 -8.18
N LEU A 213 -9.52 -11.66 -8.50
CA LEU A 213 -10.25 -10.49 -8.01
C LEU A 213 -11.63 -10.39 -8.64
N LEU A 214 -11.73 -10.65 -9.95
CA LEU A 214 -13.01 -10.59 -10.65
C LEU A 214 -14.03 -11.60 -10.09
N HIS A 215 -13.58 -12.81 -9.71
CA HIS A 215 -14.42 -13.83 -9.06
C HIS A 215 -14.92 -13.41 -7.67
N ARG A 216 -14.28 -12.41 -7.04
CA ARG A 216 -14.66 -11.85 -5.73
C ARG A 216 -15.44 -10.53 -5.86
N ASN A 217 -16.02 -10.25 -7.02
CA ASN A 217 -16.63 -8.95 -7.34
C ASN A 217 -15.67 -7.75 -7.15
N VAL A 218 -14.39 -7.93 -7.47
CA VAL A 218 -13.39 -6.87 -7.44
C VAL A 218 -12.81 -6.66 -8.84
N TYR A 219 -13.03 -5.47 -9.39
CA TYR A 219 -12.30 -5.01 -10.56
C TYR A 219 -10.87 -4.63 -10.17
N SER A 220 -9.94 -4.86 -11.07
CA SER A 220 -8.53 -4.51 -10.89
C SER A 220 -8.09 -3.63 -12.05
N ILE A 221 -7.30 -2.58 -11.79
CA ILE A 221 -6.60 -1.82 -12.81
C ILE A 221 -5.17 -1.60 -12.36
N GLY A 222 -4.21 -1.91 -13.21
CA GLY A 222 -2.81 -1.66 -12.90
C GLY A 222 -1.95 -1.58 -14.15
N THR A 223 -0.82 -0.90 -14.04
CA THR A 223 0.22 -1.05 -15.06
C THR A 223 0.78 -2.47 -15.00
N ILE A 224 1.28 -3.01 -16.10
CA ILE A 224 1.79 -4.39 -16.15
C ILE A 224 3.10 -4.45 -16.93
N MET A 225 3.99 -5.36 -16.52
CA MET A 225 5.20 -5.65 -17.27
C MET A 225 4.87 -6.62 -18.42
N GLY A 226 5.39 -6.36 -19.62
CA GLY A 226 5.02 -7.14 -20.82
C GLY A 226 5.49 -8.60 -20.80
N ASP A 227 6.44 -8.94 -19.92
CA ASP A 227 6.97 -10.28 -19.70
C ASP A 227 6.12 -11.15 -18.75
N LYS A 228 5.02 -10.61 -18.22
CA LYS A 228 4.14 -11.36 -17.32
C LYS A 228 3.38 -12.47 -18.05
N VAL A 229 3.36 -13.64 -17.44
CA VAL A 229 2.62 -14.82 -17.94
C VAL A 229 1.14 -14.49 -18.14
N GLY A 230 0.61 -14.88 -19.30
CA GLY A 230 -0.78 -14.66 -19.70
C GLY A 230 -1.06 -13.26 -20.28
N TYR A 231 -0.11 -12.32 -20.23
CA TYR A 231 -0.29 -11.03 -20.89
C TYR A 231 -0.07 -11.17 -22.42
N PRO A 232 -0.98 -10.64 -23.26
CA PRO A 232 -0.95 -10.81 -24.72
C PRO A 232 0.31 -10.19 -25.34
N GLN A 233 1.19 -11.06 -25.85
CA GLN A 233 2.47 -10.67 -26.42
C GLN A 233 2.32 -9.85 -27.71
N GLU A 234 1.18 -9.97 -28.39
CA GLU A 234 0.88 -9.22 -29.60
C GLU A 234 0.83 -7.72 -29.33
N ILE A 235 0.38 -7.27 -28.15
CA ILE A 235 0.28 -5.85 -27.80
C ILE A 235 1.45 -5.34 -26.96
N VAL A 236 2.39 -6.22 -26.58
CA VAL A 236 3.56 -5.83 -25.80
C VAL A 236 4.44 -4.91 -26.64
N GLU A 237 4.85 -3.82 -26.03
CA GLU A 237 5.72 -2.84 -26.67
C GLU A 237 7.11 -2.88 -26.04
N LYS A 238 8.12 -3.07 -26.88
CA LYS A 238 9.53 -3.19 -26.47
C LYS A 238 10.28 -1.87 -26.58
N ASN A 239 9.80 -0.93 -27.39
CA ASN A 239 10.44 0.37 -27.55
C ASN A 239 10.34 1.19 -26.26
N HIS A 240 11.48 1.69 -25.76
CA HIS A 240 11.50 2.51 -24.55
C HIS A 240 10.82 3.88 -24.73
N ASN A 241 10.90 4.45 -25.93
CA ASN A 241 10.30 5.74 -26.29
C ASN A 241 9.35 5.57 -27.47
N ARG A 242 8.37 6.47 -27.59
CA ARG A 242 7.45 6.49 -28.73
C ARG A 242 8.20 6.73 -30.05
N PRO A 243 8.10 5.83 -31.04
CA PRO A 243 8.64 6.06 -32.38
C PRO A 243 7.99 7.29 -33.04
N LYS A 244 8.74 8.01 -33.89
CA LYS A 244 8.20 9.20 -34.59
C LYS A 244 7.00 8.87 -35.50
N SER A 245 6.95 7.64 -36.03
CA SER A 245 5.86 7.14 -36.86
C SER A 245 4.55 6.91 -36.09
N VAL A 246 4.61 6.72 -34.78
CA VAL A 246 3.42 6.44 -33.96
C VAL A 246 2.87 7.75 -33.41
N GLN A 247 1.62 8.07 -33.73
CA GLN A 247 0.95 9.26 -33.20
C GLN A 247 0.86 9.23 -31.67
N HIS A 248 0.95 10.42 -31.06
CA HIS A 248 0.77 10.57 -29.61
C HIS A 248 -0.68 10.23 -29.24
N GLY A 249 -0.88 9.31 -28.30
CA GLY A 249 -2.20 8.88 -27.85
C GLY A 249 -2.71 7.61 -28.53
N THR A 250 -1.94 7.03 -29.46
CA THR A 250 -2.28 5.75 -30.10
C THR A 250 -2.46 4.64 -29.06
N VAL A 251 -3.45 3.78 -29.28
CA VAL A 251 -3.81 2.68 -28.38
C VAL A 251 -3.85 1.37 -29.18
N ARG A 252 -3.29 0.31 -28.61
CA ARG A 252 -3.55 -1.06 -29.05
C ARG A 252 -4.14 -1.82 -27.87
N MET A 253 -5.17 -2.61 -28.11
CA MET A 253 -5.88 -3.34 -27.04
C MET A 253 -6.12 -4.78 -27.43
N ALA A 254 -6.12 -5.66 -26.44
CA ALA A 254 -6.49 -7.05 -26.56
C ALA A 254 -7.49 -7.39 -25.45
N VAL A 255 -8.52 -8.15 -25.81
CA VAL A 255 -9.56 -8.62 -24.89
C VAL A 255 -9.38 -10.12 -24.73
N ALA A 256 -9.44 -10.60 -23.49
CA ALA A 256 -9.28 -12.03 -23.22
C ALA A 256 -10.49 -12.80 -23.79
N ARG A 257 -10.23 -13.85 -24.57
CA ARG A 257 -11.27 -14.66 -25.22
C ARG A 257 -12.24 -15.29 -24.22
N ASN A 258 -11.70 -15.81 -23.12
CA ASN A 258 -12.48 -16.52 -22.09
C ASN A 258 -13.00 -15.60 -20.99
N CYS A 259 -12.67 -14.30 -21.04
CA CYS A 259 -13.10 -13.33 -20.04
C CYS A 259 -13.21 -11.95 -20.70
N ALA A 260 -14.36 -11.68 -21.30
CA ALA A 260 -14.59 -10.41 -21.99
C ALA A 260 -14.36 -9.21 -21.06
N ALA A 261 -14.66 -9.34 -19.76
CA ALA A 261 -14.44 -8.29 -18.77
C ALA A 261 -12.97 -7.90 -18.59
N MET A 262 -12.01 -8.73 -19.03
CA MET A 262 -10.57 -8.48 -18.92
C MET A 262 -10.00 -7.91 -20.21
N THR A 263 -9.27 -6.81 -20.09
CA THR A 263 -8.68 -6.10 -21.22
C THR A 263 -7.25 -5.68 -20.89
N GLY A 264 -6.32 -6.03 -21.77
CA GLY A 264 -4.97 -5.48 -21.79
C GLY A 264 -4.88 -4.39 -22.85
N LEU A 265 -4.11 -3.34 -22.59
CA LEU A 265 -3.83 -2.31 -23.59
C LEU A 265 -2.44 -1.72 -23.44
N VAL A 266 -1.94 -1.16 -24.54
CA VAL A 266 -0.80 -0.25 -24.55
C VAL A 266 -1.26 1.11 -25.05
N TRP A 267 -0.92 2.17 -24.32
CA TRP A 267 -1.17 3.55 -24.68
C TRP A 267 0.14 4.31 -24.86
N TRP A 268 0.26 5.03 -25.97
CA TRP A 268 1.46 5.75 -26.34
C TRP A 268 1.47 7.18 -25.82
N ASP A 269 2.27 7.45 -24.79
CA ASP A 269 2.63 8.81 -24.37
C ASP A 269 4.01 9.20 -24.95
N ARG A 270 4.93 9.69 -24.12
CA ARG A 270 6.37 9.75 -24.45
C ARG A 270 7.02 8.37 -24.42
N LYS A 271 6.51 7.50 -23.54
CA LYS A 271 6.88 6.09 -23.36
C LYS A 271 5.61 5.24 -23.47
N PRO A 272 5.71 3.95 -23.81
CA PRO A 272 4.53 3.08 -23.80
C PRO A 272 4.06 2.85 -22.36
N VAL A 273 2.76 2.92 -22.16
CA VAL A 273 2.09 2.59 -20.89
C VAL A 273 1.26 1.34 -21.11
N GLN A 274 1.72 0.22 -20.56
CA GLN A 274 1.03 -1.07 -20.63
C GLN A 274 0.16 -1.23 -19.39
N VAL A 275 -1.13 -1.52 -19.59
CA VAL A 275 -2.13 -1.58 -18.53
C VAL A 275 -2.96 -2.84 -18.70
N LEU A 276 -3.23 -3.51 -17.59
CA LEU A 276 -4.20 -4.59 -17.49
C LEU A 276 -5.35 -4.12 -16.61
N GLY A 277 -6.59 -4.38 -17.02
CA GLY A 277 -7.73 -4.14 -16.15
C GLY A 277 -8.93 -5.03 -16.42
N THR A 278 -9.79 -5.12 -15.41
CA THR A 278 -11.09 -5.79 -15.46
C THR A 278 -12.23 -4.79 -15.26
N GLY A 279 -13.40 -5.04 -15.86
CA GLY A 279 -14.60 -4.21 -15.71
C GLY A 279 -14.52 -2.81 -16.35
N SER A 280 -13.41 -2.47 -16.98
CA SER A 280 -13.19 -1.14 -17.57
C SER A 280 -14.09 -0.90 -18.79
N ARG A 281 -14.84 0.21 -18.78
CA ARG A 281 -15.63 0.63 -19.95
C ARG A 281 -14.70 0.90 -21.13
N ARG A 282 -14.84 0.14 -22.22
CA ARG A 282 -14.07 0.27 -23.47
C ARG A 282 -14.44 1.51 -24.32
N LYS A 283 -15.17 2.47 -23.74
CA LYS A 283 -15.53 3.73 -24.41
C LYS A 283 -14.41 4.75 -24.27
N TRP A 284 -14.00 5.35 -25.39
CA TRP A 284 -13.12 6.52 -25.40
C TRP A 284 -13.74 7.65 -24.57
N ARG A 285 -12.98 8.24 -23.65
CA ARG A 285 -13.43 9.41 -22.89
C ARG A 285 -12.33 10.46 -22.76
N ARG A 286 -12.50 11.52 -23.54
CA ARG A 286 -11.76 12.80 -23.47
C ARG A 286 -10.24 12.67 -23.60
N ALA A 287 -9.62 13.82 -23.82
CA ALA A 287 -8.18 13.97 -23.91
C ALA A 287 -7.56 14.29 -22.52
N VAL A 288 -6.32 13.84 -22.30
CA VAL A 288 -5.48 14.26 -21.17
C VAL A 288 -4.59 15.40 -21.63
N MET A 289 -4.54 16.47 -20.84
CA MET A 289 -3.69 17.63 -21.12
C MET A 289 -2.25 17.32 -20.73
N ARG A 290 -1.34 17.27 -21.70
CA ARG A 290 0.11 17.09 -21.45
C ARG A 290 0.90 18.31 -21.91
N ARG A 291 1.92 18.66 -21.15
CA ARG A 291 2.92 19.67 -21.56
C ARG A 291 3.94 19.02 -22.50
N ILE A 292 4.08 19.54 -23.71
CA ILE A 292 5.08 19.07 -24.67
C ILE A 292 6.32 19.96 -24.54
N ARG A 293 7.52 19.34 -24.41
CA ARG A 293 8.79 20.08 -24.39
C ARG A 293 9.05 20.66 -25.80
N GLY A 294 9.45 21.92 -25.88
CA GLY A 294 9.78 22.61 -27.14
C GLY A 294 8.75 23.63 -27.63
N ASN A 295 7.53 23.66 -27.07
CA ASN A 295 6.44 24.52 -27.57
C ASN A 295 5.97 25.57 -26.53
N GLY A 296 6.91 26.30 -25.92
CA GLY A 296 6.60 27.37 -24.96
C GLY A 296 5.85 26.94 -23.69
N GLY A 297 5.73 25.63 -23.43
CA GLY A 297 4.97 25.10 -22.30
C GLY A 297 3.46 24.98 -22.52
N ARG A 298 2.96 25.15 -23.75
CA ARG A 298 1.55 24.88 -24.09
C ARG A 298 1.17 23.43 -23.78
N ARG A 299 -0.03 23.27 -23.22
CA ARG A 299 -0.63 21.96 -22.92
C ARG A 299 -1.45 21.50 -24.13
N HIS A 300 -1.21 20.27 -24.59
CA HIS A 300 -1.94 19.66 -25.69
C HIS A 300 -2.87 18.57 -25.18
N ALA A 301 -4.06 18.50 -25.78
CA ALA A 301 -5.05 17.45 -25.55
C ALA A 301 -4.63 16.18 -26.30
N ILE A 302 -4.28 15.12 -25.57
CA ILE A 302 -3.95 13.81 -26.15
C ILE A 302 -5.05 12.80 -25.81
N PRO A 303 -5.62 12.07 -26.80
CA PRO A 303 -6.58 11.01 -26.54
C PRO A 303 -6.05 9.99 -25.54
N CYS A 304 -6.85 9.65 -24.53
CA CYS A 304 -6.47 8.73 -23.48
C CYS A 304 -7.62 7.76 -23.17
N PRO A 305 -7.35 6.44 -23.12
CA PRO A 305 -8.34 5.46 -22.67
C PRO A 305 -8.83 5.77 -21.25
N SER A 306 -10.11 5.50 -21.01
CA SER A 306 -10.74 5.57 -19.67
C SER A 306 -9.92 4.82 -18.63
N MET A 307 -9.50 3.59 -18.93
CA MET A 307 -8.70 2.74 -18.03
C MET A 307 -7.38 3.41 -17.60
N VAL A 308 -6.65 4.03 -18.54
CA VAL A 308 -5.38 4.72 -18.25
C VAL A 308 -5.62 5.97 -17.42
N ARG A 309 -6.70 6.71 -17.70
CA ARG A 309 -7.10 7.86 -16.90
C ARG A 309 -7.50 7.45 -15.49
N ASP A 310 -8.30 6.40 -15.35
CA ASP A 310 -8.78 5.91 -14.06
C ASP A 310 -7.61 5.38 -13.23
N TYR A 311 -6.66 4.68 -13.85
CA TYR A 311 -5.38 4.33 -13.20
C TYR A 311 -4.65 5.56 -12.65
N HIS A 312 -4.36 6.57 -13.50
CA HIS A 312 -3.65 7.77 -13.05
C HIS A 312 -4.43 8.59 -12.01
N ARG A 313 -5.76 8.55 -12.03
CA ARG A 313 -6.61 9.25 -11.06
C ARG A 313 -6.49 8.63 -9.67
N TRP A 314 -6.43 7.30 -9.60
CA TRP A 314 -6.63 6.57 -8.36
C TRP A 314 -5.36 5.95 -7.76
N MET A 315 -4.30 5.73 -8.54
CA MET A 315 -3.06 5.11 -8.06
C MET A 315 -2.34 5.92 -6.96
N GLY A 316 -2.62 7.22 -6.85
CA GLY A 316 -1.92 8.11 -5.93
C GLY A 316 -2.37 8.04 -4.47
N GLY A 317 -3.44 7.30 -4.14
CA GLY A 317 -4.01 7.29 -2.79
C GLY A 317 -3.01 6.89 -1.71
N VAL A 318 -2.15 5.91 -1.98
CA VAL A 318 -1.11 5.47 -1.03
C VAL A 318 0.02 6.49 -0.91
N ASP A 319 0.48 7.07 -2.02
CA ASP A 319 1.55 8.07 -2.01
C ASP A 319 1.10 9.36 -1.30
N ILE A 320 -0.15 9.80 -1.50
CA ILE A 320 -0.73 10.93 -0.77
C ILE A 320 -0.79 10.62 0.73
N HIS A 321 -1.20 9.40 1.10
CA HIS A 321 -1.23 8.97 2.49
C HIS A 321 0.17 9.03 3.13
N ASP A 322 1.17 8.47 2.46
CA ASP A 322 2.55 8.45 2.96
C ASP A 322 3.13 9.87 3.06
N GLN A 323 2.80 10.75 2.11
CA GLN A 323 3.17 12.16 2.17
C GLN A 323 2.54 12.88 3.37
N LEU A 324 1.22 12.74 3.57
CA LEU A 324 0.52 13.36 4.71
C LEU A 324 1.09 12.91 6.06
N ARG A 325 1.43 11.62 6.17
CA ARG A 325 2.06 11.03 7.36
C ARG A 325 3.42 11.65 7.66
N LEU A 326 4.26 11.86 6.64
CA LEU A 326 5.63 12.38 6.81
C LEU A 326 5.67 13.88 7.12
N HIS A 327 4.73 14.68 6.59
CA HIS A 327 4.73 16.14 6.75
C HIS A 327 4.30 16.61 8.15
N ARG A 328 3.50 15.82 8.89
CA ARG A 328 2.87 16.29 10.13
C ARG A 328 3.54 15.85 11.42
N TYR A 329 4.27 14.72 11.42
CA TYR A 329 4.76 14.11 12.67
C TYR A 329 6.17 13.52 12.50
N SER A 330 7.20 14.35 12.64
CA SER A 330 8.59 13.88 12.62
C SER A 330 9.28 14.08 13.97
N LEU A 331 8.79 13.39 15.01
CA LEU A 331 9.68 12.92 16.10
C LEU A 331 10.61 11.79 15.61
N GLN A 332 10.32 11.25 14.41
CA GLN A 332 10.97 10.12 13.74
C GLN A 332 12.47 10.32 13.49
N LEU A 333 12.94 11.57 13.41
CA LEU A 333 14.36 11.90 13.21
C LEU A 333 15.11 12.23 14.51
N GLN A 334 14.39 12.37 15.63
CA GLN A 334 14.94 12.96 16.86
C GLN A 334 15.14 11.94 18.00
N THR A 335 14.54 10.75 17.92
CA THR A 335 14.69 9.72 18.97
C THR A 335 15.90 8.83 18.71
N TRP A 336 16.99 9.07 19.45
CA TRP A 336 18.15 8.18 19.52
C TRP A 336 17.87 7.10 20.57
N CYS A 337 17.94 5.83 20.19
CA CYS A 337 17.74 4.73 21.13
C CYS A 337 19.10 4.35 21.75
N LYS A 338 19.25 4.51 23.07
CA LYS A 338 20.35 3.87 23.81
C LYS A 338 20.09 2.37 23.93
N LYS A 339 21.18 1.61 23.83
CA LYS A 339 21.25 0.15 24.00
C LYS A 339 20.94 -0.20 25.46
N TYR A 340 20.08 -1.18 25.70
CA TYR A 340 20.07 -1.96 26.93
C TYR A 340 20.66 -3.31 26.58
#